data_AF-A0A351BJL8-F1
#
_entry.id   AF-A0A351BJL8-F1
#
_cell.length_a   1.000
_cell.length_b   1.000
_cell.length_c   1.000
_cell.angle_alpha   90.00
_cell.angle_beta   90.00
_cell.angle_gamma   90.00
#
_symmetry.space_group_name_H-M   'P 1'
#
loop_
_entity.id
_entity.type
_entity.pdbx_description
1 polymer ?
#
loop_
_entity_poly.entity_id
_entity_poly.type
_entity_poly.pdbx_seq_one_letter_code
_entity_poly.pdbx_strand_id
1 'polypeptide(L)' 'LSLMDDPAKLPIAGTVVWITPAGAQNSKAQGIGVQFKSDESGAEARRRIESLLGGVMQSGRPTHTI' A
#
# COMPACT_ATOMS: atom_id res chain seq x y z
N LEU A 1 7.15 -6.22 1.07
CA LEU A 1 6.36 -5.37 0.15
C LEU A 1 7.18 -5.15 -1.11
N SER A 2 6.61 -5.38 -2.31
CA SER A 2 7.24 -5.02 -3.59
C SER A 2 6.53 -3.79 -4.11
N LEU A 3 7.29 -2.74 -4.44
CA LEU A 3 6.75 -1.50 -5.02
C LEU A 3 6.90 -1.56 -6.56
N MET A 4 6.11 -0.75 -7.29
CA MET A 4 6.08 -0.77 -8.76
C MET A 4 7.46 -0.54 -9.40
N ASP A 5 8.28 0.34 -8.81
CA ASP A 5 9.58 0.74 -9.36
C ASP A 5 10.77 0.19 -8.56
N ASP A 6 10.54 -0.66 -7.55
CA ASP A 6 11.60 -1.17 -6.69
C ASP A 6 11.59 -2.71 -6.59
N PRO A 7 12.59 -3.40 -7.16
CA PRO A 7 12.72 -4.85 -7.05
C PRO A 7 13.12 -5.29 -5.63
N ALA A 8 13.49 -4.38 -4.73
CA ALA A 8 13.80 -4.70 -3.35
C ALA A 8 12.52 -5.00 -2.56
N LYS A 9 12.36 -6.27 -2.14
CA LYS A 9 11.33 -6.65 -1.18
C LYS A 9 11.65 -6.04 0.18
N LEU A 10 10.87 -5.06 0.61
CA LEU A 10 10.97 -4.49 1.96
C LEU A 10 10.29 -5.45 2.95
N PRO A 11 11.02 -6.10 3.87
CA PRO A 11 10.40 -6.85 4.95
C PRO A 11 9.82 -5.86 5.97
N ILE A 12 8.50 -5.73 6.00
CA ILE A 12 7.82 -4.80 6.92
C ILE A 12 7.01 -5.64 7.90
N ALA A 13 7.28 -5.47 9.18
CA ALA A 13 6.43 -6.00 10.23
C ALA A 13 5.20 -5.09 10.34
N GLY A 14 4.02 -5.61 10.04
CA GLY A 14 2.77 -4.85 10.10
C GLY A 14 1.67 -5.61 10.83
N THR A 15 0.62 -4.89 11.20
CA THR A 15 -0.56 -5.45 11.87
C THR A 15 -1.72 -5.47 10.90
N VAL A 16 -2.46 -6.58 10.82
CA VAL A 16 -3.69 -6.65 10.03
C VAL A 16 -4.76 -5.82 10.74
N VAL A 17 -5.27 -4.79 10.05
CA VAL A 17 -6.29 -3.88 10.61
C VAL A 17 -7.63 -3.95 9.87
N TRP A 18 -7.66 -4.50 8.66
CA TRP A 18 -8.91 -4.79 7.95
C TRP A 18 -8.81 -6.05 7.09
N ILE A 19 -9.95 -6.69 6.86
CA ILE A 19 -10.09 -7.89 6.03
C ILE A 19 -11.20 -7.62 5.01
N THR A 20 -10.90 -7.81 3.73
CA THR A 20 -11.87 -7.75 2.63
C THR A 20 -12.33 -9.17 2.32
N PRO A 21 -13.58 -9.54 2.61
CA PRO A 21 -14.11 -10.83 2.21
C PRO A 21 -14.33 -10.91 0.69
N ALA A 22 -14.41 -12.13 0.16
CA ALA A 22 -14.77 -12.35 -1.23
C ALA A 22 -16.21 -11.85 -1.50
N GLY A 23 -16.38 -11.02 -2.54
CA GLY A 23 -17.68 -10.41 -2.87
C GLY A 23 -17.99 -9.12 -2.11
N ALA A 24 -16.99 -8.48 -1.48
CA ALA A 24 -17.16 -7.15 -0.89
C ALA A 24 -17.70 -6.15 -1.93
N GLN A 25 -18.63 -5.29 -1.49
CA GLN A 25 -19.25 -4.28 -2.35
C GLN A 25 -18.20 -3.47 -3.12
N ASN A 26 -18.55 -3.07 -4.35
CA ASN A 26 -17.73 -2.22 -5.21
C ASN A 26 -16.55 -2.92 -5.93
N SER A 27 -16.67 -4.24 -6.21
CA SER A 27 -15.67 -5.06 -6.92
C SER A 27 -14.25 -5.00 -6.32
N LYS A 28 -14.15 -4.74 -5.01
CA LYS A 28 -12.87 -4.77 -4.30
C LYS A 28 -12.35 -6.21 -4.27
N ALA A 29 -11.10 -6.41 -4.68
CA ALA A 29 -10.46 -7.71 -4.61
C ALA A 29 -10.40 -8.20 -3.16
N GLN A 30 -10.58 -9.51 -2.96
CA GLN A 30 -10.38 -10.13 -1.65
C GLN A 30 -8.94 -9.89 -1.19
N GLY A 31 -8.77 -9.52 0.07
CA GLY A 31 -7.45 -9.19 0.59
C GLY A 31 -7.46 -8.77 2.04
N ILE A 32 -6.28 -8.45 2.54
CA ILE A 32 -6.08 -7.92 3.89
C ILE A 32 -5.42 -6.55 3.78
N GLY A 33 -5.76 -5.68 4.71
CA GLY A 33 -5.01 -4.48 4.94
C GLY A 33 -4.09 -4.59 6.12
N VAL A 34 -2.84 -4.25 5.87
CA VAL A 34 -1.80 -4.27 6.88
C VAL A 34 -1.39 -2.83 7.16
N GLN A 35 -1.54 -2.41 8.41
CA GLN A 35 -0.98 -1.16 8.91
C GLN A 35 0.51 -1.34 9.18
N PHE A 36 1.32 -0.43 8.64
CA PHE A 36 2.74 -0.37 8.95
C PHE A 36 2.95 0.06 10.40
N LYS A 37 3.91 -0.56 11.08
CA LYS A 37 4.32 -0.13 12.41
C LYS A 37 5.03 1.22 12.33
N SER A 38 5.10 1.91 13.47
CA SER A 38 5.81 3.18 13.61
C SER A 38 7.33 2.99 13.74
N ASP A 39 7.87 1.90 13.19
CA ASP A 39 9.28 1.61 13.15
C ASP A 39 9.94 2.30 11.95
N GLU A 40 11.27 2.31 11.92
CA GLU A 40 12.04 2.94 10.84
C GLU A 40 11.72 2.31 9.48
N SER A 41 11.47 1.00 9.45
CA SER A 41 11.08 0.26 8.23
C SER A 41 9.70 0.69 7.70
N GLY A 42 8.70 0.86 8.57
CA GLY A 42 7.37 1.34 8.20
C GLY A 42 7.37 2.81 7.77
N ALA A 43 8.18 3.65 8.42
CA ALA A 43 8.34 5.06 8.05
C ALA A 43 9.02 5.21 6.67
N GLU A 44 10.04 4.41 6.38
CA GLU A 44 10.70 4.40 5.07
C GLU A 44 9.75 3.92 3.97
N ALA A 45 9.01 2.83 4.21
CA ALA A 45 8.03 2.32 3.25
C ALA A 45 6.94 3.35 2.95
N ARG A 46 6.43 4.04 3.98
CA ARG A 46 5.47 5.13 3.82
C ARG A 46 6.05 6.27 2.99
N ARG A 47 7.28 6.74 3.28
CA ARG A 47 7.94 7.80 2.50
C ARG A 47 8.14 7.41 1.04
N ARG A 48 8.53 6.16 0.76
CA ARG A 48 8.66 5.66 -0.62
C ARG A 48 7.31 5.66 -1.34
N ILE A 49 6.23 5.20 -0.68
CA ILE A 49 4.88 5.21 -1.24
C ILE A 49 4.40 6.64 -1.50
N GLU A 50 4.59 7.55 -0.55
CA GLU A 50 4.23 8.97 -0.69
C GLU A 50 5.00 9.64 -1.84
N SER A 51 6.29 9.33 -1.99
CA SER A 51 7.12 9.84 -3.10
C SER A 51 6.61 9.36 -4.46
N LEU A 52 6.31 8.06 -4.59
CA LEU A 52 5.75 7.48 -5.81
C LEU A 52 4.38 8.09 -6.13
N LEU A 53 3.50 8.21 -5.13
CA LEU A 53 2.18 8.82 -5.32
C LEU A 53 2.28 10.30 -5.69
N GLY A 54 3.21 11.06 -5.09
CA GLY A 54 3.43 12.47 -5.39
C GLY A 54 3.76 12.74 -6.86
N GLY A 55 4.54 11.86 -7.50
CA GLY A 55 4.80 11.93 -8.95
C GLY A 55 3.61 11.51 -9.82
N VAL A 56 2.71 10.69 -9.28
CA VAL A 56 1.54 10.13 -9.98
C VAL A 56 0.26 10.94 -9.72
N MET A 57 0.27 11.94 -8.82
CA MET A 57 -0.88 12.81 -8.56
C MET A 57 -1.35 13.62 -9.79
N GLN A 58 -0.49 13.83 -10.78
CA GLN A 58 -0.85 14.44 -12.07
C GLN A 58 -1.19 13.41 -13.16
N SER A 59 -1.10 12.11 -12.85
CA SER A 59 -1.43 11.03 -13.77
C SER A 59 -2.94 10.79 -13.78
N GLY A 60 -3.57 10.86 -14.95
CA GLY A 60 -4.99 10.55 -15.13
C GLY A 60 -5.36 9.07 -14.96
N ARG A 61 -4.45 8.22 -14.46
CA ARG A 61 -4.73 6.80 -14.19
C ARG A 61 -5.41 6.66 -12.83
N PRO A 62 -6.60 6.04 -12.74
CA PRO A 62 -7.27 5.83 -11.47
C PRO A 62 -6.43 4.92 -10.55
N THR A 63 -5.94 5.47 -9.44
CA THR A 63 -5.29 4.70 -8.37
C THR A 63 -6.33 4.35 -7.30
N HIS A 64 -6.21 3.18 -6.68
CA HIS A 64 -7.16 2.71 -5.66
C HIS A 64 -6.87 3.27 -4.26
N THR A 65 -6.10 4.34 -4.17
CA THR A 65 -5.73 5.04 -2.93
C THR A 65 -6.85 6.01 -2.53
N ILE A 66 -7.47 5.78 -1.37
CA ILE A 66 -8.42 6.67 -0.68
C ILE A 66 -7.79 7.06 0.65
#